data_AF-A0A2V9NQ40-F1
#
_entry.id   AF-A0A2V9NQ40-F1
#
_cell.length_a   1.000
_cell.length_b   1.000
_cell.length_c   1.000
_cell.angle_alpha   90.00
_cell.angle_beta   90.00
_cell.angle_gamma   90.00
#
_symmetry.space_group_name_H-M   'P 1'
#
loop_
_entity.id
_entity.type
_entity.pdbx_description
1 polymer ?
#
loop_
_entity_poly.entity_id
_entity_poly.type
_entity_poly.pdbx_seq_one_letter_code
_entity_poly.pdbx_strand_id
1 'polypeptide(L)'
;MTTMPRRFPILLLLMSVFTTMLPVNAQKQEKEFKKWPAGKSPREIGKLVAEHFLVTPHTNFGRPGPPPQVTYPEVVSWYGALTFAQVTGNKDLQGKLVQRFQPLFGDEANLVPKPVHVDNTV
;
A
#
# COMPACT_ATOMS: atom_id res chain seq x y z
N MET A 1 41.38 -25.16 -20.36
CA MET A 1 41.50 -23.68 -20.47
C MET A 1 41.31 -23.30 -21.94
N THR A 2 40.08 -22.98 -22.34
CA THR A 2 39.75 -22.54 -23.71
C THR A 2 39.87 -21.03 -23.80
N THR A 3 40.70 -20.54 -24.72
CA THR A 3 40.99 -19.11 -24.91
C THR A 3 39.79 -18.40 -25.54
N MET A 4 39.29 -17.36 -24.88
CA MET A 4 38.18 -16.53 -25.35
C MET A 4 38.55 -15.85 -26.69
N PRO A 5 37.72 -15.92 -27.74
CA PRO A 5 38.06 -15.36 -29.05
C PRO A 5 38.09 -13.82 -28.98
N ARG A 6 39.11 -13.17 -29.59
CA ARG A 6 39.34 -11.70 -29.60
C ARG A 6 38.14 -10.84 -30.05
N ARG A 7 37.11 -11.44 -30.67
CA ARG A 7 35.86 -10.76 -31.08
C ARG A 7 34.82 -10.66 -29.96
N PHE A 8 34.96 -11.46 -28.91
CA PHE A 8 34.07 -11.48 -27.74
C PHE A 8 34.07 -10.17 -26.94
N PRO A 9 35.22 -9.52 -26.62
CA PRO A 9 35.21 -8.23 -25.94
C PRO A 9 34.64 -7.09 -26.81
N ILE A 10 34.80 -7.15 -28.14
CA ILE A 10 34.25 -6.15 -29.07
C ILE A 10 32.72 -6.28 -29.16
N LEU A 11 32.20 -7.50 -29.19
CA LEU A 11 30.76 -7.76 -29.18
C LEU A 11 30.11 -7.35 -27.84
N LEU A 12 30.82 -7.55 -26.72
CA LEU A 12 30.42 -7.09 -25.38
C LEU A 12 30.42 -5.56 -25.28
N LEU A 13 31.42 -4.89 -25.86
CA LEU A 13 31.49 -3.43 -25.93
C LEU A 13 30.34 -2.86 -26.78
N LEU A 14 30.03 -3.48 -27.92
CA LEU A 14 28.92 -3.08 -28.80
C LEU A 14 27.55 -3.28 -28.14
N MET A 15 27.35 -4.36 -27.38
CA MET A 15 26.12 -4.55 -26.58
C MET A 15 25.99 -3.54 -25.44
N SER A 16 27.09 -3.16 -24.79
CA SER A 16 27.10 -2.14 -23.74
C SER A 16 26.76 -0.74 -24.25
N VAL A 17 27.14 -0.42 -25.49
CA VAL A 17 26.80 0.87 -26.12
C VAL A 17 25.31 0.92 -26.48
N PHE A 18 24.70 -0.21 -26.90
CA PHE A 18 23.28 -0.26 -27.23
C PHE A 18 22.36 -0.10 -26.00
N THR A 19 22.81 -0.45 -24.80
CA THR A 19 22.02 -0.26 -23.56
C THR A 19 21.98 1.20 -23.09
N THR A 20 22.96 2.03 -23.48
CA THR A 20 23.03 3.45 -23.09
C THR A 20 22.15 4.39 -23.93
N MET A 21 21.56 3.92 -25.03
CA MET A 21 20.77 4.73 -25.96
C MET A 21 19.25 4.53 -25.87
N LEU A 22 18.76 3.76 -24.89
CA LEU A 22 17.32 3.82 -24.59
C LEU A 22 17.08 5.09 -23.79
N PRO A 23 16.35 6.10 -24.33
CA PRO A 23 15.89 7.18 -23.50
C PRO A 23 14.98 6.56 -22.45
N VAL A 24 15.45 6.50 -21.21
CA VAL A 24 14.56 6.39 -20.06
C VAL A 24 13.72 7.65 -20.12
N ASN A 25 12.54 7.52 -20.73
CA ASN A 25 11.49 8.52 -20.65
C ASN A 25 11.01 8.50 -19.20
N ALA A 26 11.80 9.09 -18.31
CA ALA A 26 11.32 9.50 -17.01
C ALA A 26 10.23 10.52 -17.31
N GLN A 27 8.98 10.06 -17.39
CA GLN A 27 7.83 10.94 -17.52
C GLN A 27 7.96 11.97 -16.42
N LYS A 28 8.35 13.20 -16.78
CA LYS A 28 8.44 14.31 -15.84
C LYS A 28 7.04 14.43 -15.26
N GLN A 29 6.91 14.15 -13.95
CA GLN A 29 5.64 14.27 -13.27
C GLN A 29 5.03 15.64 -13.60
N GLU A 30 3.78 15.62 -14.06
CA GLU A 30 3.09 16.80 -14.54
C GLU A 30 3.16 17.92 -13.50
N LYS A 31 3.28 19.17 -13.96
CA LYS A 31 3.46 20.33 -13.07
C LYS A 31 2.36 20.42 -12.02
N GLU A 32 1.15 19.94 -12.35
CA GLU A 32 -0.04 19.92 -11.49
C GLU A 32 0.16 19.10 -10.20
N PHE A 33 1.00 18.06 -10.18
CA PHE A 33 1.19 17.21 -8.99
C PHE A 33 2.28 17.70 -8.03
N LYS A 34 2.87 18.87 -8.30
CA LYS A 34 3.97 19.44 -7.48
C LYS A 34 3.52 20.51 -6.50
N LYS A 35 2.37 21.16 -6.76
CA LYS A 35 1.90 22.32 -5.98
C LYS A 35 0.45 22.12 -5.58
N TRP A 36 0.26 21.27 -4.58
CA TRP A 36 -1.05 21.11 -3.94
C TRP A 36 -1.34 22.32 -3.05
N PRO A 37 -2.59 22.80 -3.01
CA PRO A 37 -3.01 23.71 -1.95
C PRO A 37 -2.77 23.08 -0.57
N ALA A 38 -2.60 23.91 0.46
CA ALA A 38 -2.43 23.44 1.83
C ALA A 38 -3.59 22.51 2.24
N GLY A 39 -3.26 21.38 2.86
CA GLY A 39 -4.23 20.36 3.28
C GLY A 39 -4.82 19.53 2.14
N LYS A 40 -4.31 19.63 0.90
CA LYS A 40 -4.85 18.92 -0.28
C LYS A 40 -3.86 17.95 -0.91
N SER A 41 -2.62 17.89 -0.43
CA SER A 41 -1.65 16.93 -0.97
C SER A 41 -2.05 15.48 -0.62
N PRO A 42 -1.65 14.48 -1.44
CA PRO A 42 -1.88 13.07 -1.13
C PRO A 42 -1.34 12.66 0.24
N ARG A 43 -0.22 13.28 0.68
CA ARG A 43 0.35 13.04 2.00
C ARG A 43 -0.55 13.57 3.12
N GLU A 44 -1.12 14.76 2.98
CA GLU A 44 -2.01 15.34 3.99
C GLU A 44 -3.36 14.63 4.03
N ILE A 45 -3.99 14.42 2.87
CA ILE A 45 -5.29 13.73 2.79
C ILE A 45 -5.15 12.27 3.21
N GLY A 46 -4.12 11.57 2.75
CA GLY A 46 -3.89 10.17 3.13
C GLY A 46 -3.67 10.02 4.64
N LYS A 47 -2.99 10.98 5.28
CA LYS A 47 -2.84 11.00 6.75
C LYS A 47 -4.20 11.18 7.42
N LEU A 48 -5.00 12.15 6.99
CA LEU A 48 -6.34 12.41 7.55
C LEU A 48 -7.25 11.18 7.44
N VAL A 49 -7.28 10.52 6.28
CA VAL A 49 -8.11 9.33 6.06
C VAL A 49 -7.63 8.15 6.89
N ALA A 50 -6.31 7.90 6.97
CA ALA A 50 -5.77 6.82 7.77
C ALA A 50 -5.96 7.03 9.29
N GLU A 51 -5.81 8.27 9.76
CA GLU A 51 -6.06 8.63 11.16
C GLU A 51 -7.56 8.56 11.50
N HIS A 52 -8.44 8.95 10.57
CA HIS A 52 -9.88 8.78 10.74
C HIS A 52 -10.26 7.29 10.83
N PHE A 53 -9.70 6.45 9.95
CA PHE A 53 -9.92 5.00 10.01
C PHE A 53 -9.57 4.40 11.37
N LEU A 54 -8.46 4.83 11.99
CA LEU A 54 -8.03 4.33 13.31
C LEU A 54 -9.07 4.50 14.41
N VAL A 55 -9.80 5.62 14.40
CA VAL A 55 -10.78 5.97 15.45
C VAL A 55 -12.20 5.55 15.10
N THR A 56 -12.46 5.18 13.85
CA THR A 56 -13.77 4.69 13.42
C THR A 56 -14.03 3.30 14.00
N PRO A 57 -15.13 3.07 14.75
CA PRO A 57 -15.49 1.75 15.25
C PRO A 57 -15.81 0.77 14.11
N HIS A 58 -15.82 -0.54 14.40
CA HIS A 58 -16.32 -1.54 13.45
C HIS A 58 -17.74 -1.17 12.99
N THR A 59 -17.93 -1.06 11.68
CA THR A 59 -19.18 -0.56 11.10
C THR A 59 -20.27 -1.63 11.10
N ASN A 60 -21.48 -1.25 11.52
CA ASN A 60 -22.68 -2.07 11.34
C ASN A 60 -23.64 -1.48 10.28
N PHE A 61 -23.13 -0.62 9.38
CA PHE A 61 -23.91 0.05 8.32
C PHE A 61 -25.21 0.70 8.82
N GLY A 62 -25.17 1.33 10.00
CA GLY A 62 -26.33 1.97 10.62
C GLY A 62 -27.36 1.03 11.24
N ARG A 63 -27.10 -0.29 11.28
CA ARG A 63 -27.95 -1.26 11.97
C ARG A 63 -27.74 -1.17 13.50
N PRO A 64 -28.79 -1.42 14.30
CA PRO A 64 -28.67 -1.43 15.75
C PRO A 64 -27.80 -2.61 16.24
N GLY A 65 -27.12 -2.41 17.37
CA GLY A 65 -26.26 -3.41 18.00
C GLY A 65 -24.83 -3.47 17.42
N PRO A 66 -23.96 -4.33 17.97
CA PRO A 66 -22.61 -4.51 17.46
C PRO A 66 -22.62 -5.19 16.08
N PRO A 67 -21.61 -4.94 15.23
CA PRO A 67 -21.49 -5.63 13.96
C PRO A 67 -21.27 -7.13 14.16
N PRO A 68 -21.80 -7.98 13.28
CA PRO A 68 -21.65 -9.42 13.39
C PRO A 68 -20.25 -9.90 13.00
N GLN A 69 -19.53 -9.13 12.18
CA GLN A 69 -18.20 -9.44 11.68
C GLN A 69 -17.52 -8.18 11.12
N VAL A 70 -16.20 -8.20 11.01
CA VAL A 70 -15.44 -7.24 10.21
C VAL A 70 -15.80 -7.44 8.73
N THR A 71 -15.92 -6.34 8.01
CA THR A 71 -16.44 -6.34 6.64
C THR A 71 -15.32 -6.12 5.63
N TYR A 72 -15.47 -6.63 4.40
CA TYR A 72 -14.52 -6.40 3.32
C TYR A 72 -14.10 -4.92 3.17
N PRO A 73 -15.02 -3.93 3.17
CA PRO A 73 -14.65 -2.51 3.11
C PRO A 73 -13.72 -2.06 4.22
N GLU A 74 -13.85 -2.62 5.42
CA GLU A 74 -12.97 -2.32 6.54
C GLU A 74 -11.57 -2.91 6.34
N VAL A 75 -11.47 -4.17 5.90
CA VAL A 75 -10.19 -4.85 5.63
C VAL A 75 -9.41 -4.12 4.54
N VAL A 76 -10.05 -3.74 3.43
CA VAL A 76 -9.35 -3.03 2.34
C VAL A 76 -8.98 -1.59 2.73
N SER A 77 -9.80 -0.92 3.54
CA SER A 77 -9.46 0.40 4.08
C SER A 77 -8.23 0.34 4.97
N TRP A 78 -8.13 -0.70 5.79
CA TRP A 78 -6.96 -0.95 6.60
C TRP A 78 -5.70 -1.23 5.79
N TYR A 79 -5.80 -2.12 4.80
CA TYR A 79 -4.68 -2.43 3.90
C TYR A 79 -4.16 -1.15 3.22
N GLY A 80 -5.07 -0.29 2.76
CA GLY A 80 -4.74 1.03 2.22
C GLY A 80 -4.03 1.93 3.24
N ALA A 81 -4.51 1.99 4.48
CA ALA A 81 -3.90 2.77 5.55
C ALA A 81 -2.49 2.26 5.94
N LEU A 82 -2.30 0.95 6.03
CA LEU A 82 -1.00 0.32 6.29
C LEU A 82 -0.01 0.62 5.16
N THR A 83 -0.46 0.49 3.92
CA THR A 83 0.33 0.82 2.73
C THR A 83 0.72 2.30 2.75
N PHE A 84 -0.22 3.20 3.07
CA PHE A 84 0.05 4.63 3.21
C PHE A 84 1.10 4.92 4.29
N ALA A 85 0.96 4.33 5.47
CA ALA A 85 1.92 4.49 6.56
C ALA A 85 3.32 4.01 6.17
N GLN A 86 3.41 2.89 5.44
CA GLN A 86 4.66 2.37 4.90
C GLN A 86 5.31 3.34 3.90
N VAL A 87 4.58 3.75 2.85
CA VAL A 87 5.17 4.59 1.77
C VAL A 87 5.50 6.00 2.24
N THR A 88 4.84 6.49 3.30
CA THR A 88 5.15 7.79 3.91
C THR A 88 6.20 7.71 5.02
N GLY A 89 6.59 6.51 5.45
CA GLY A 89 7.54 6.30 6.55
C GLY A 89 6.98 6.60 7.94
N ASN A 90 5.65 6.66 8.09
CA ASN A 90 5.00 7.00 9.36
C ASN A 90 4.90 5.77 10.29
N LYS A 91 5.95 5.53 11.08
CA LYS A 91 6.07 4.36 11.97
C LYS A 91 5.07 4.35 13.11
N ASP A 92 4.71 5.51 13.66
CA ASP A 92 3.70 5.61 14.71
C ASP A 92 2.31 5.18 14.18
N LEU A 93 1.90 5.73 13.03
CA LEU A 93 0.66 5.35 12.36
C LEU A 93 0.65 3.84 12.02
N GLN A 94 1.75 3.32 11.49
CA GLN A 94 1.88 1.89 11.19
C GLN A 94 1.70 1.04 12.45
N GLY A 95 2.32 1.40 13.58
CA GLY A 95 2.20 0.69 14.85
C GLY A 95 0.75 0.66 15.37
N LYS A 96 0.07 1.82 15.36
CA LYS A 96 -1.35 1.93 15.76
C LYS A 96 -2.26 1.10 14.86
N LEU A 97 -2.01 1.11 13.55
CA LEU A 97 -2.75 0.31 12.60
C LEU A 97 -2.54 -1.19 12.84
N VAL A 98 -1.34 -1.65 13.20
CA VAL A 98 -1.10 -3.06 13.56
C VAL A 98 -1.81 -3.41 14.88
N GLN A 99 -1.78 -2.52 15.86
CA GLN A 99 -2.42 -2.74 17.17
C GLN A 99 -3.93 -2.91 17.06
N ARG A 100 -4.58 -2.19 16.14
CA ARG A 100 -6.01 -2.36 15.84
C ARG A 100 -6.38 -3.80 15.42
N PHE A 101 -5.42 -4.60 14.94
CA PHE A 101 -5.64 -6.00 14.54
C PHE A 101 -5.54 -7.00 15.66
N GLN A 102 -4.76 -6.69 16.69
CA GLN A 102 -4.44 -7.65 17.73
C GLN A 102 -5.70 -8.26 18.39
N PRO A 103 -6.78 -7.51 18.64
CA PRO A 103 -7.99 -8.08 19.22
C PRO A 103 -8.65 -9.20 18.39
N LEU A 104 -8.50 -9.20 17.06
CA LEU A 104 -9.07 -10.24 16.19
C LEU A 104 -8.42 -11.62 16.37
N PHE A 105 -7.26 -11.69 17.03
CA PHE A 105 -6.64 -12.95 17.45
C PHE A 105 -7.03 -13.41 18.87
N GLY A 106 -7.88 -12.64 19.55
CA GLY A 106 -8.27 -12.89 20.94
C GLY A 106 -9.73 -12.53 21.18
N ASP A 107 -9.96 -11.49 21.97
CA ASP A 107 -11.28 -11.12 22.50
C ASP A 107 -12.33 -10.81 21.41
N GLU A 108 -11.90 -10.39 20.22
CA GLU A 108 -12.77 -10.07 19.08
C GLU A 108 -12.69 -11.12 17.96
N ALA A 109 -12.16 -12.32 18.24
CA ALA A 109 -12.04 -13.38 17.22
C ALA A 109 -13.39 -13.79 16.59
N ASN A 110 -14.50 -13.57 17.29
CA ASN A 110 -15.84 -13.79 16.76
C ASN A 110 -16.20 -12.85 15.58
N LEU A 111 -15.48 -11.74 15.42
CA LEU A 111 -15.69 -10.82 14.30
C LEU A 111 -14.98 -11.27 13.01
N VAL A 112 -14.12 -12.30 13.06
CA VAL A 112 -13.48 -12.84 11.85
C VAL A 112 -14.54 -13.60 11.03
N PRO A 113 -14.79 -13.20 9.76
CA PRO A 113 -15.86 -13.78 8.97
C PRO A 113 -15.55 -15.24 8.58
N LYS A 114 -16.61 -16.05 8.45
CA LYS A 114 -16.49 -17.38 7.83
C LYS A 114 -16.43 -17.22 6.30
N PRO A 115 -15.53 -17.93 5.58
CA PRO A 115 -15.32 -17.77 4.14
C PRO A 115 -16.43 -18.42 3.31
N VAL A 116 -17.64 -17.86 3.39
CA VAL A 116 -18.86 -18.37 2.70
C VAL A 116 -19.17 -17.62 1.41
N HIS A 117 -18.52 -16.48 1.17
CA HIS A 117 -18.58 -15.69 -0.08
C HIS A 117 -17.32 -14.83 -0.25
N VAL A 118 -17.15 -14.22 -1.41
CA VAL A 118 -15.93 -13.47 -1.79
C VAL A 118 -15.56 -12.38 -0.77
N ASP A 119 -16.52 -11.59 -0.29
CA ASP A 119 -16.23 -10.53 0.69
C ASP A 119 -15.74 -11.07 2.05
N ASN A 120 -15.94 -12.37 2.35
CA ASN A 120 -15.47 -13.00 3.58
C ASN A 120 -14.14 -13.76 3.42
N THR A 121 -13.51 -13.68 2.24
CA THR A 121 -12.27 -14.42 1.90
C THR A 121 -11.04 -13.54 1.76
N VAL A 122 -11.17 -12.25 2.08
CA VAL A 122 -10.05 -11.29 2.06
C VAL A 122 -9.22 -11.33 3.34
#